data_AF-A0A974NV92-F1
#
_entry.id   AF-A0A974NV92-F1
#
_cell.length_a   1.000
_cell.length_b   1.000
_cell.length_c   1.000
_cell.angle_alpha   90.00
_cell.angle_beta   90.00
_cell.angle_gamma   90.00
#
_symmetry.space_group_name_H-M   'P 1'
#
loop_
_entity.id
_entity.type
_entity.pdbx_description
1 polymer ?
#
loop_
_entity_poly.entity_id
_entity_poly.type
_entity_poly.pdbx_seq_one_letter_code
_entity_poly.pdbx_strand_id
1 'polypeptide(L)'
;MNKFALAIAAAAAVVALPASATTVVDQSQTVGRNALAYLGVGPIISQSFTAGYDNSVGAGVFLSAFNFGTTAVTLKLLSANPASGGKVIASGTANGTAGNWVDVAWAQAALVVGQTYWLSASANRPVVFTYSSRNAYADGQSYLGRGAVRNADLTFRTFANAPAAAVPEAGTWGMMIGGFGVMGFSLRRRSKVSTAVRFA
;
A
#
# COMPACT_ATOMS: atom_id res chain seq x y z
N MET A 1 -21.67 9.91 -65.39
CA MET A 1 -21.60 10.63 -64.10
C MET A 1 -21.31 9.61 -63.00
N ASN A 2 -20.03 9.38 -62.68
CA ASN A 2 -19.60 8.35 -61.73
C ASN A 2 -19.45 8.95 -60.33
N LYS A 3 -20.27 8.47 -59.38
CA LYS A 3 -20.19 8.84 -57.97
C LYS A 3 -19.11 7.99 -57.29
N PHE A 4 -17.91 8.54 -57.12
CA PHE A 4 -16.88 7.97 -56.24
C PHE A 4 -17.25 8.29 -54.79
N ALA A 5 -17.61 7.26 -54.02
CA ALA A 5 -17.82 7.36 -52.59
C ALA A 5 -16.48 7.18 -51.86
N LEU A 6 -16.00 8.26 -51.25
CA LEU A 6 -14.82 8.29 -50.39
C LEU A 6 -15.22 7.80 -48.99
N ALA A 7 -14.77 6.61 -48.58
CA ALA A 7 -14.99 6.12 -47.22
C ALA A 7 -13.89 6.69 -46.29
N ILE A 8 -14.30 7.57 -45.37
CA ILE A 8 -13.45 8.13 -44.33
C ILE A 8 -13.30 7.09 -43.22
N ALA A 9 -12.08 6.55 -43.04
CA ALA A 9 -11.75 5.73 -41.89
C ALA A 9 -11.42 6.65 -40.70
N ALA A 10 -12.34 6.75 -39.74
CA ALA A 10 -12.10 7.45 -38.48
C ALA A 10 -11.24 6.56 -37.57
N ALA A 11 -9.97 6.91 -37.37
CA ALA A 11 -9.11 6.30 -36.37
C ALA A 11 -9.48 6.84 -34.99
N ALA A 12 -10.15 6.02 -34.16
CA ALA A 12 -10.38 6.33 -32.76
C ALA A 12 -9.09 6.09 -31.96
N ALA A 13 -8.40 7.17 -31.60
CA ALA A 13 -7.28 7.10 -30.67
C ALA A 13 -7.82 6.80 -29.25
N VAL A 14 -7.61 5.58 -28.77
CA VAL A 14 -7.87 5.22 -27.38
C VAL A 14 -6.69 5.71 -26.55
N VAL A 15 -6.93 6.72 -25.72
CA VAL A 15 -5.92 7.25 -24.78
C VAL A 15 -5.91 6.36 -23.55
N ALA A 16 -4.80 5.65 -23.31
CA ALA A 16 -4.55 4.96 -22.05
C ALA A 16 -4.34 6.00 -20.94
N LEU A 17 -5.12 5.93 -19.86
CA LEU A 17 -4.92 6.76 -18.68
C LEU A 17 -3.82 6.14 -17.80
N PRO A 18 -2.91 6.94 -17.21
CA PRO A 18 -1.88 6.42 -16.33
C PRO A 18 -2.52 5.79 -15.09
N ALA A 19 -2.03 4.60 -14.72
CA ALA A 19 -2.48 3.90 -13.52
C ALA A 19 -1.83 4.55 -12.27
N SER A 20 -2.66 5.04 -11.34
CA SER A 20 -2.20 5.65 -10.09
C SER A 20 -1.87 4.60 -9.03
N ALA A 21 -0.73 4.76 -8.35
CA ALA A 21 -0.36 3.93 -7.21
C ALA A 21 -1.36 4.10 -6.05
N THR A 22 -1.70 3.00 -5.38
CA THR A 22 -2.64 2.99 -4.25
C THR A 22 -1.89 2.74 -2.95
N THR A 23 -2.22 3.49 -1.90
CA THR A 23 -1.67 3.25 -0.56
C THR A 23 -2.33 2.01 0.06
N VAL A 24 -1.51 1.07 0.52
CA VAL A 24 -1.90 -0.18 1.16
C VAL A 24 -1.23 -0.32 2.52
N VAL A 25 -1.78 -1.18 3.38
CA VAL A 25 -1.09 -1.62 4.59
C VAL A 25 0.01 -2.60 4.19
N ASP A 26 1.23 -2.34 4.65
CA ASP A 26 2.40 -3.21 4.44
C ASP A 26 2.49 -4.23 5.58
N GLN A 27 2.83 -3.77 6.79
CA GLN A 27 2.91 -4.60 7.98
C GLN A 27 1.86 -4.17 8.99
N SER A 28 1.28 -5.11 9.74
CA SER A 28 0.37 -4.75 10.83
C SER A 28 0.29 -5.78 11.95
N GLN A 29 0.09 -5.24 13.14
CA GLN A 29 -0.42 -5.95 14.30
C GLN A 29 -1.63 -5.19 14.84
N THR A 30 -2.80 -5.80 14.76
CA THR A 30 -4.07 -5.21 15.24
C THR A 30 -4.62 -5.89 16.50
N VAL A 31 -4.02 -7.02 16.90
CA VAL A 31 -4.36 -7.78 18.10
C VAL A 31 -3.72 -7.11 19.31
N GLY A 32 -4.46 -7.10 20.43
CA GLY A 32 -3.99 -6.52 21.70
C GLY A 32 -4.28 -5.04 21.80
N ARG A 33 -5.12 -4.66 22.78
CA ARG A 33 -5.40 -3.26 23.13
C ARG A 33 -5.05 -2.96 24.58
N ASN A 34 -4.18 -3.80 25.16
CA ASN A 34 -3.68 -3.63 26.53
C ASN A 34 -2.68 -2.49 26.55
N ALA A 35 -2.61 -1.75 27.66
CA ALA A 35 -1.67 -0.64 27.82
C ALA A 35 -0.24 -1.14 28.12
N LEU A 36 0.75 -0.76 27.29
CA LEU A 36 2.14 -1.18 27.45
C LEU A 36 2.95 -0.23 28.34
N ALA A 37 3.13 1.00 27.88
CA ALA A 37 4.03 1.97 28.50
C ALA A 37 3.73 3.40 28.03
N TYR A 38 4.08 4.37 28.87
CA TYR A 38 3.92 5.79 28.61
C TYR A 38 5.00 6.31 27.64
N LEU A 39 4.57 7.07 26.64
CA LEU A 39 5.42 7.87 25.78
C LEU A 39 5.79 9.17 26.45
N GLY A 40 7.01 9.66 26.19
CA GLY A 40 7.48 10.94 26.74
C GLY A 40 7.88 10.88 28.22
N VAL A 41 7.65 9.75 28.90
CA VAL A 41 8.08 9.52 30.30
C VAL A 41 8.61 8.09 30.39
N GLY A 42 9.85 7.87 29.96
CA GLY A 42 10.46 6.53 29.99
C GLY A 42 11.43 6.25 28.84
N PRO A 43 11.90 4.98 28.71
CA PRO A 43 12.77 4.57 27.62
C PRO A 43 12.06 4.68 26.27
N ILE A 44 12.83 4.84 25.19
CA ILE A 44 12.28 4.91 23.82
C ILE A 44 11.53 3.62 23.51
N ILE A 45 10.28 3.73 23.10
CA ILE A 45 9.44 2.60 22.69
C ILE A 45 9.53 2.44 21.18
N SER A 46 9.78 1.22 20.70
CA SER A 46 9.75 0.93 19.27
C SER A 46 9.28 -0.49 18.97
N GLN A 47 8.83 -0.71 17.75
CA GLN A 47 8.52 -2.01 17.18
C GLN A 47 9.43 -2.23 15.97
N SER A 48 10.12 -3.37 15.93
CA SER A 48 10.77 -3.79 14.68
C SER A 48 9.77 -4.49 13.77
N PHE A 49 9.98 -4.38 12.46
CA PHE A 49 9.20 -5.08 11.45
C PHE A 49 10.06 -5.36 10.22
N THR A 50 9.67 -6.36 9.44
CA THR A 50 10.33 -6.69 8.18
C THR A 50 9.54 -6.08 7.02
N ALA A 51 10.18 -5.26 6.18
CA ALA A 51 9.47 -4.56 5.10
C ALA A 51 8.98 -5.53 4.03
N GLY A 52 7.69 -5.48 3.70
CA GLY A 52 7.08 -6.25 2.61
C GLY A 52 7.12 -5.52 1.26
N TYR A 53 7.23 -4.20 1.30
CA TYR A 53 7.40 -3.33 0.12
C TYR A 53 8.75 -2.61 0.14
N ASP A 54 9.19 -2.15 -1.03
CA ASP A 54 10.41 -1.36 -1.24
C ASP A 54 10.23 0.12 -0.86
N ASN A 55 9.11 0.47 -0.24
CA ASN A 55 8.79 1.82 0.13
C ASN A 55 7.90 1.90 1.36
N SER A 56 7.92 3.06 2.02
CA SER A 56 6.97 3.40 3.07
C SER A 56 6.51 4.85 2.97
N VAL A 57 5.22 5.08 3.17
CA VAL A 57 4.56 6.40 3.06
C VAL A 57 3.88 6.84 4.36
N GLY A 58 3.92 6.00 5.39
CA GLY A 58 3.35 6.32 6.68
C GLY A 58 3.37 5.14 7.64
N ALA A 59 2.89 5.40 8.85
CA ALA A 59 2.60 4.37 9.82
C ALA A 59 1.47 4.80 10.74
N GLY A 60 0.94 3.84 11.48
CA GLY A 60 -0.08 4.04 12.49
C GLY A 60 0.24 3.28 13.77
N VAL A 61 -0.23 3.84 14.88
CA VAL A 61 -0.18 3.22 16.21
C VAL A 61 -1.53 3.38 16.89
N PHE A 62 -1.93 2.40 17.68
CA PHE A 62 -3.19 2.48 18.44
C PHE A 62 -2.93 2.98 19.86
N LEU A 63 -3.61 4.08 20.22
CA LEU A 63 -3.52 4.65 21.56
C LEU A 63 -4.47 3.96 22.52
N SER A 64 -4.05 3.78 23.77
CA SER A 64 -4.91 3.22 24.82
C SER A 64 -6.14 4.11 25.07
N ALA A 65 -7.17 3.54 25.68
CA ALA A 65 -8.39 4.26 26.06
C ALA A 65 -8.23 5.14 27.32
N PHE A 66 -7.03 5.27 27.89
CA PHE A 66 -6.81 6.19 29.01
C PHE A 66 -7.02 7.63 28.55
N ASN A 67 -7.78 8.43 29.30
CA ASN A 67 -8.07 9.81 28.89
C ASN A 67 -6.84 10.71 29.04
N PHE A 68 -6.27 11.14 27.91
CA PHE A 68 -5.15 12.10 27.85
C PHE A 68 -5.44 13.35 26.98
N GLY A 69 -6.70 13.52 26.55
CA GLY A 69 -7.10 14.60 25.63
C GLY A 69 -6.50 14.43 24.23
N THR A 70 -6.56 15.49 23.42
CA THR A 70 -5.89 15.52 22.11
C THR A 70 -4.41 15.85 22.28
N THR A 71 -3.54 15.11 21.61
CA THR A 71 -2.07 15.23 21.74
C THR A 71 -1.38 14.99 20.40
N ALA A 72 -0.27 15.68 20.17
CA ALA A 72 0.54 15.45 18.98
C ALA A 72 1.39 14.20 19.18
N VAL A 73 1.20 13.21 18.31
CA VAL A 73 1.97 11.96 18.26
C VAL A 73 2.86 12.00 17.03
N THR A 74 4.16 11.85 17.25
CA THR A 74 5.17 11.75 16.19
C THR A 74 5.59 10.30 16.05
N LEU A 75 5.49 9.74 14.85
CA LEU A 75 6.07 8.45 14.52
C LEU A 75 7.31 8.66 13.65
N LYS A 76 8.33 7.83 13.87
CA LYS A 76 9.58 7.81 13.12
C LYS A 76 9.85 6.41 12.62
N LEU A 77 10.21 6.32 11.34
CA LEU A 77 10.79 5.14 10.71
C LEU A 77 12.31 5.21 10.80
N LEU A 78 12.96 4.15 11.29
CA LEU A 78 14.40 4.11 11.52
C LEU A 78 15.05 2.86 10.93
N SER A 79 16.32 3.00 10.56
CA SER A 79 17.16 1.93 9.99
C SER A 79 17.66 0.90 11.00
N ALA A 80 17.61 1.22 12.29
CA ALA A 80 18.03 0.35 13.38
C ALA A 80 17.26 0.72 14.66
N ASN A 81 17.42 -0.05 15.74
CA ASN A 81 16.82 0.28 17.03
C ASN A 81 17.20 1.73 17.43
N PRO A 82 16.23 2.62 17.71
CA PRO A 82 16.49 4.02 18.05
C PRO A 82 17.38 4.19 19.29
N ALA A 83 17.25 3.31 20.29
CA ALA A 83 18.08 3.34 21.49
C ALA A 83 19.53 2.90 21.24
N SER A 84 19.80 2.33 20.06
CA SER A 84 21.13 1.91 19.61
C SER A 84 21.69 2.81 18.51
N GLY A 85 21.12 4.01 18.31
CA GLY A 85 21.61 4.98 17.32
C GLY A 85 21.02 4.82 15.93
N GLY A 86 19.85 4.19 15.80
CA GLY A 86 19.14 4.09 14.52
C GLY A 86 18.94 5.45 13.84
N LYS A 87 19.23 5.50 12.54
CA LYS A 87 19.07 6.70 11.73
C LYS A 87 17.59 6.84 11.34
N VAL A 88 17.04 8.04 11.50
CA VAL A 88 15.70 8.36 11.02
C VAL A 88 15.70 8.39 9.49
N ILE A 89 14.80 7.59 8.91
CA ILE A 89 14.56 7.51 7.47
C ILE A 89 13.39 8.44 7.10
N ALA A 90 12.31 8.39 7.89
CA ALA A 90 11.14 9.23 7.71
C ALA A 90 10.47 9.53 9.05
N SER A 91 9.67 10.59 9.09
CA SER A 91 8.93 11.01 10.29
C SER A 91 7.66 11.75 9.89
N GLY A 92 6.61 11.55 10.67
CA GLY A 92 5.36 12.30 10.56
C GLY A 92 4.75 12.57 11.93
N THR A 93 3.88 13.56 12.01
CA THR A 93 3.16 13.91 13.24
C THR A 93 1.69 14.09 12.92
N ALA A 94 0.81 13.56 13.77
CA ALA A 94 -0.62 13.80 13.71
C ALA A 94 -1.19 13.93 15.13
N ASN A 95 -2.40 14.48 15.22
CA ASN A 95 -3.12 14.57 16.49
C ASN A 95 -3.79 13.22 16.79
N GLY A 96 -3.61 12.74 18.01
CA GLY A 96 -4.21 11.52 18.52
C GLY A 96 -5.16 11.77 19.68
N THR A 97 -6.12 10.86 19.83
CA THR A 97 -7.09 10.82 20.93
C THR A 97 -7.15 9.41 21.52
N ALA A 98 -7.58 9.32 22.78
CA ALA A 98 -7.70 8.06 23.51
C ALA A 98 -8.55 7.03 22.76
N GLY A 99 -8.08 5.78 22.72
CA GLY A 99 -8.80 4.64 22.14
C GLY A 99 -8.88 4.64 20.62
N ASN A 100 -8.09 5.47 19.93
CA ASN A 100 -8.11 5.58 18.47
C ASN A 100 -6.75 5.29 17.85
N TRP A 101 -6.79 4.95 16.56
CA TRP A 101 -5.60 4.93 15.72
C TRP A 101 -5.10 6.36 15.48
N VAL A 102 -3.78 6.50 15.46
CA VAL A 102 -3.12 7.71 14.94
C VAL A 102 -2.23 7.28 13.81
N ASP A 103 -2.62 7.68 12.61
CA ASP A 103 -1.82 7.50 11.42
C ASP A 103 -1.10 8.79 11.09
N VAL A 104 0.16 8.66 10.70
CA VAL A 104 0.96 9.76 10.18
C VAL A 104 1.43 9.40 8.78
N ALA A 105 1.43 10.39 7.90
CA ALA A 105 2.00 10.28 6.58
C ALA A 105 3.38 10.97 6.54
N TRP A 106 4.22 10.52 5.61
CA TRP A 106 5.49 11.15 5.27
C TRP A 106 5.76 11.02 3.77
N ALA A 107 6.72 11.79 3.26
CA ALA A 107 7.21 11.62 1.89
C ALA A 107 7.76 10.21 1.69
N GLN A 108 7.48 9.59 0.54
CA GLN A 108 7.86 8.20 0.26
C GLN A 108 9.33 7.94 0.56
N ALA A 109 9.57 7.03 1.49
CA ALA A 109 10.89 6.56 1.88
C ALA A 109 11.20 5.25 1.18
N ALA A 110 12.39 5.13 0.59
CA ALA A 110 12.87 3.88 0.01
C ALA A 110 13.27 2.90 1.11
N LEU A 111 12.81 1.66 0.98
CA LEU A 111 13.15 0.52 1.83
C LEU A 111 13.64 -0.63 0.96
N VAL A 112 14.26 -1.62 1.61
CA VAL A 112 14.66 -2.86 0.96
C VAL A 112 13.74 -3.96 1.48
N VAL A 113 13.06 -4.65 0.57
CA VAL A 113 12.18 -5.77 0.91
C VAL A 113 12.96 -6.83 1.69
N GLY A 114 12.36 -7.35 2.76
CA GLY A 114 12.99 -8.35 3.63
C GLY A 114 14.00 -7.79 4.63
N GLN A 115 14.31 -6.49 4.60
CA GLN A 115 15.12 -5.86 5.65
C GLN A 115 14.27 -5.47 6.86
N THR A 116 14.89 -5.53 8.04
CA THR A 116 14.26 -5.11 9.30
C THR A 116 14.42 -3.62 9.52
N TYR A 117 13.31 -2.95 9.86
CA TYR A 117 13.25 -1.55 10.23
C TYR A 117 12.56 -1.37 11.58
N TRP A 118 12.67 -0.17 12.16
CA TRP A 118 12.07 0.16 13.45
C TRP A 118 11.08 1.31 13.31
N LEU A 119 9.89 1.12 13.87
CA LEU A 119 8.92 2.16 14.10
C LEU A 119 9.03 2.61 15.56
N SER A 120 9.42 3.86 15.80
CA SER A 120 9.40 4.46 17.13
C SER A 120 8.35 5.56 17.17
N ALA A 121 7.87 5.87 18.36
CA ALA A 121 6.97 6.98 18.50
C ALA A 121 7.12 7.71 19.83
N SER A 122 6.62 8.94 19.81
CA SER A 122 6.72 9.91 20.91
C SER A 122 5.52 10.82 20.88
N ALA A 123 5.15 11.38 22.03
CA ALA A 123 4.08 12.36 22.14
C ALA A 123 4.54 13.56 22.98
N ASN A 124 3.91 14.71 22.77
CA ASN A 124 4.19 15.92 23.56
C ASN A 124 3.57 15.91 24.97
N ARG A 125 2.77 14.88 25.28
CA ARG A 125 2.21 14.58 26.60
C ARG A 125 2.36 13.09 26.88
N PRO A 126 2.25 12.64 28.14
CA PRO A 126 2.22 11.22 28.46
C PRO A 126 1.02 10.54 27.80
N VAL A 127 1.29 9.59 26.90
CA VAL A 127 0.29 8.79 26.17
C VAL A 127 0.69 7.34 26.23
N VAL A 128 -0.25 6.41 26.38
CA VAL A 128 0.08 4.99 26.46
C VAL A 128 -0.24 4.30 25.14
N PHE A 129 0.75 3.62 24.56
CA PHE A 129 0.52 2.72 23.44
C PHE A 129 -0.06 1.41 23.89
N THR A 130 -0.83 0.82 22.98
CA THR A 130 -1.31 -0.53 23.17
C THR A 130 -0.37 -1.58 22.61
N TYR A 131 -0.46 -2.78 23.17
CA TYR A 131 0.30 -3.95 22.75
C TYR A 131 -0.52 -5.24 22.90
N SER A 132 -0.01 -6.29 22.27
CA SER A 132 -0.37 -7.68 22.52
C SER A 132 0.68 -8.34 23.39
N SER A 133 0.27 -9.06 24.44
CA SER A 133 1.15 -9.87 25.30
C SER A 133 1.37 -11.30 24.78
N ARG A 134 1.07 -11.54 23.49
CA ARG A 134 1.09 -12.88 22.88
C ARG A 134 2.07 -13.03 21.71
N ASN A 135 3.01 -12.10 21.52
CA ASN A 135 3.88 -12.06 20.33
C ASN A 135 3.13 -12.29 19.01
N ALA A 136 2.01 -11.60 18.82
CA ALA A 136 1.12 -11.93 17.73
C ALA A 136 1.66 -11.47 16.34
N TYR A 137 2.83 -10.84 16.27
CA TYR A 137 3.52 -10.46 15.03
C TYR A 137 4.84 -11.24 14.94
N ALA A 138 4.97 -12.07 13.91
CA ALA A 138 6.09 -13.02 13.80
C ALA A 138 7.40 -12.38 13.33
N ASP A 139 7.30 -11.31 12.51
CA ASP A 139 8.43 -10.77 11.76
C ASP A 139 9.09 -9.56 12.45
N GLY A 140 8.98 -9.50 13.78
CA GLY A 140 9.50 -8.40 14.57
C GLY A 140 9.32 -8.59 16.07
N GLN A 141 9.68 -7.54 16.82
CA GLN A 141 9.60 -7.51 18.27
C GLN A 141 9.42 -6.06 18.75
N SER A 142 8.71 -5.87 19.85
CA SER A 142 8.74 -4.58 20.57
C SER A 142 10.01 -4.41 21.41
N TYR A 143 10.41 -3.16 21.61
CA TYR A 143 11.60 -2.76 22.36
C TYR A 143 11.27 -1.63 23.33
N LEU A 144 11.83 -1.73 24.54
CA LEU A 144 11.91 -0.67 25.53
C LEU A 144 13.37 -0.29 25.70
N GLY A 145 13.77 0.83 25.09
CA GLY A 145 15.16 1.21 24.95
C GLY A 145 15.91 0.17 24.11
N ARG A 146 17.03 -0.34 24.65
CA ARG A 146 17.85 -1.35 23.95
C ARG A 146 17.31 -2.77 24.12
N GLY A 147 16.45 -3.01 25.10
CA GLY A 147 15.95 -4.35 25.44
C GLY A 147 14.73 -4.73 24.60
N ALA A 148 14.81 -5.88 23.94
CA ALA A 148 13.65 -6.54 23.34
C ALA A 148 12.67 -6.98 24.45
N VAL A 149 11.38 -6.72 24.26
CA VAL A 149 10.34 -7.16 25.20
C VAL A 149 9.78 -8.48 24.71
N ARG A 150 10.08 -9.57 25.43
CA ARG A 150 9.57 -10.90 25.09
C ARG A 150 8.05 -10.92 25.12
N ASN A 151 7.48 -11.62 24.14
CA ASN A 151 6.05 -11.85 24.01
C ASN A 151 5.20 -10.58 23.88
N ALA A 152 5.80 -9.45 23.52
CA ALA A 152 5.09 -8.20 23.35
C ALA A 152 5.29 -7.64 21.95
N ASP A 153 4.19 -7.30 21.29
CA ASP A 153 4.18 -6.52 20.06
C ASP A 153 3.33 -5.29 20.23
N LEU A 154 3.82 -4.13 19.79
CA LEU A 154 3.00 -2.94 19.71
C LEU A 154 1.82 -3.17 18.77
N THR A 155 0.73 -2.45 18.99
CA THR A 155 -0.39 -2.42 18.05
C THR A 155 -0.10 -1.33 17.02
N PHE A 156 0.38 -1.75 15.85
CA PHE A 156 0.94 -0.88 14.84
C PHE A 156 0.49 -1.27 13.43
N ARG A 157 0.70 -0.35 12.50
CA ARG A 157 0.64 -0.61 11.07
C ARG A 157 1.65 0.26 10.31
N THR A 158 2.14 -0.22 9.19
CA THR A 158 2.93 0.55 8.23
C THR A 158 2.18 0.64 6.90
N PHE A 159 2.42 1.72 6.16
CA PHE A 159 1.79 1.95 4.86
C PHE A 159 2.84 2.05 3.77
N ALA A 160 2.52 1.50 2.61
CA ALA A 160 3.32 1.57 1.39
C ALA A 160 2.41 1.93 0.20
N ASN A 161 3.01 2.43 -0.88
CA ASN A 161 2.33 2.51 -2.15
C ASN A 161 2.54 1.19 -2.90
N ALA A 162 1.45 0.49 -3.17
CA ALA A 162 1.47 -0.66 -4.05
C ALA A 162 1.53 -0.17 -5.51
N PRO A 163 2.34 -0.82 -6.36
CA PRO A 163 2.28 -0.56 -7.80
C PRO A 163 0.85 -0.84 -8.28
N ALA A 164 0.36 0.02 -9.17
CA ALA A 164 -0.95 -0.20 -9.76
C ALA A 164 -0.94 -1.55 -10.48
N ALA A 165 -1.93 -2.40 -10.18
CA ALA A 165 -2.10 -3.63 -10.94
C ALA A 165 -2.32 -3.26 -12.40
N ALA A 166 -1.58 -3.93 -13.30
CA ALA A 166 -1.83 -3.81 -14.74
C ALA A 166 -3.20 -4.43 -15.04
N VAL A 167 -4.26 -3.64 -14.94
CA VAL A 167 -5.58 -4.02 -15.43
C VAL A 167 -5.47 -4.05 -16.95
N PRO A 168 -5.85 -5.14 -17.63
CA PRO A 168 -6.00 -5.13 -19.09
C PRO A 168 -6.96 -4.00 -19.44
N GLU A 169 -6.42 -2.94 -20.02
CA GLU A 169 -7.18 -1.71 -20.26
C GLU A 169 -8.44 -2.03 -21.06
N ALA A 170 -9.52 -1.26 -20.89
CA ALA A 170 -10.70 -1.41 -21.75
C ALA A 170 -10.35 -1.33 -23.25
N GLY A 171 -9.26 -0.63 -23.59
CA GLY A 171 -8.65 -0.64 -24.92
C GLY A 171 -8.12 -2.01 -25.36
N THR A 172 -7.58 -2.83 -24.46
CA THR A 172 -7.14 -4.22 -24.76
C THR A 172 -8.34 -5.08 -25.14
N TRP A 173 -9.46 -4.94 -24.44
CA TRP A 173 -10.71 -5.60 -24.80
C TRP A 173 -11.25 -5.08 -26.13
N GLY A 174 -11.21 -3.76 -26.34
CA GLY A 174 -11.58 -3.14 -27.61
C GLY A 174 -10.72 -3.61 -28.78
N MET A 175 -9.41 -3.79 -28.59
CA MET A 175 -8.46 -4.31 -29.58
C MET A 175 -8.63 -5.80 -29.82
N MET A 176 -8.93 -6.61 -28.78
CA MET A 176 -9.24 -8.02 -28.96
C MET A 176 -10.58 -8.21 -29.68
N ILE A 177 -11.65 -7.60 -29.19
CA ILE A 177 -12.98 -7.68 -29.82
C ILE A 177 -12.95 -7.07 -31.23
N GLY A 178 -12.30 -5.92 -31.39
CA GLY A 178 -12.11 -5.28 -32.69
C GLY A 178 -11.28 -6.13 -33.65
N GLY A 179 -10.13 -6.63 -33.20
CA GLY A 179 -9.23 -7.46 -34.01
C GLY A 179 -9.87 -8.79 -34.42
N PHE A 180 -10.51 -9.50 -33.49
CA PHE A 180 -11.26 -10.72 -33.80
C PHE A 180 -12.51 -10.44 -34.63
N GLY A 181 -13.19 -9.33 -34.39
CA GLY A 181 -14.33 -8.89 -35.19
C GLY A 181 -13.96 -8.63 -36.65
N VAL A 182 -12.85 -7.92 -36.92
CA VAL A 182 -12.35 -7.65 -38.27
C VAL A 182 -11.88 -8.94 -38.96
N MET A 183 -11.13 -9.81 -38.26
CA MET A 183 -10.72 -11.10 -38.82
C MET A 183 -11.91 -12.00 -39.14
N GLY A 184 -12.87 -12.11 -38.23
CA GLY A 184 -14.09 -12.89 -38.44
C GLY A 184 -14.93 -12.36 -39.61
N PHE A 185 -15.07 -11.03 -39.74
CA PHE A 185 -15.75 -10.41 -40.87
C PHE A 185 -15.03 -10.68 -42.20
N SER A 186 -13.70 -10.62 -42.21
CA SER A 186 -12.88 -10.85 -43.41
C SER A 186 -13.02 -12.29 -43.92
N LEU A 187 -13.08 -13.27 -43.02
CA LEU A 187 -13.26 -14.69 -43.38
C LEU A 187 -14.68 -15.01 -43.87
N ARG A 188 -15.71 -14.30 -43.36
CA ARG A 188 -17.11 -14.50 -43.78
C ARG A 188 -17.40 -14.07 -45.22
N ARG A 189 -16.54 -13.22 -45.81
CA ARG A 189 -16.77 -12.65 -47.14
C ARG A 189 -16.38 -13.56 -48.31
N ARG A 190 -15.99 -14.83 -48.08
CA ARG A 190 -15.78 -15.77 -49.19
C ARG A 190 -17.10 -16.02 -49.92
N SER A 191 -17.16 -15.50 -51.14
CA SER A 191 -18.25 -15.67 -52.09
C SER A 191 -18.49 -17.16 -52.38
N LYS A 192 -19.77 -17.58 -52.30
CA LYS A 192 -20.18 -18.91 -52.77
C LYS A 192 -19.92 -18.95 -54.28
N VAL A 193 -18.96 -19.76 -54.70
CA VAL A 193 -18.76 -20.06 -56.12
C VAL A 193 -19.93 -20.92 -56.55
N SER A 194 -20.82 -20.34 -57.37
CA SER A 194 -21.93 -21.05 -58.00
C SER A 194 -21.40 -21.67 -59.29
N THR A 195 -21.17 -22.98 -59.28
CA THR A 195 -20.79 -23.72 -60.48
C THR A 195 -22.07 -24.16 -61.19
N ALA A 196 -22.40 -23.52 -62.31
CA ALA A 196 -23.49 -23.96 -63.18
C ALA A 196 -22.98 -25.08 -64.09
N VAL A 197 -23.50 -26.29 -63.92
CA VAL A 197 -23.24 -27.42 -64.83
C VAL A 197 -24.32 -27.42 -65.91
N ARG A 198 -23.89 -27.38 -67.19
CA ARG A 198 -24.77 -27.49 -68.36
C ARG A 198 -24.55 -28.87 -68.99
N PHE A 199 -25.61 -29.64 -69.14
CA PHE A 199 -25.58 -30.89 -69.90
C PHE A 199 -25.90 -30.61 -71.37
N ALA A 200 -25.21 -31.32 -72.25
CA ALA A 200 -25.36 -31.30 -73.70
C ALA A 200 -26.36 -32.36 -74.16
#